data_AF-A0A1M3LB57-F1
#
_entry.id   AF-A0A1M3LB57-F1
#
_cell.length_a   1.000
_cell.length_b   1.000
_cell.length_c   1.000
_cell.angle_alpha   90.00
_cell.angle_beta   90.00
_cell.angle_gamma   90.00
#
_symmetry.space_group_name_H-M   'P 1'
#
loop_
_entity.id
_entity.type
_entity.pdbx_description
1 polymer ?
#
loop_
_entity_poly.entity_id
_entity_poly.type
_entity_poly.pdbx_seq_one_letter_code
_entity_poly.pdbx_strand_id
1 'polypeptide(L)'
;MRGWMDDTSAVSPSMLDEHVSYLRRLMARGELLAGGPFVGTAERLRIYRAASHEEARALVEADPYRIAGLLRYELHPWRLHHEVTRRLLTALGPRADRASETDADER
;
A
#
# COMPACT_ATOMS: atom_id res chain seq x y z
N MET A 1 8.19 4.00 25.08
CA MET A 1 7.60 3.42 23.86
C MET A 1 8.20 4.20 22.68
N ARG A 2 9.34 3.73 22.14
CA ARG A 2 10.16 4.48 21.17
C ARG A 2 9.87 3.94 19.76
N GLY A 3 9.53 4.84 18.84
CA GLY A 3 8.85 4.57 17.58
C GLY A 3 9.73 3.90 16.52
N TRP A 4 9.08 3.08 15.69
CA TRP A 4 9.63 2.24 14.63
C TRP A 4 10.09 3.03 13.38
N MET A 5 10.81 4.13 13.58
CA MET A 5 11.35 4.97 12.50
C MET A 5 12.84 5.18 12.73
N ASP A 6 13.60 4.09 12.63
CA ASP A 6 15.06 4.17 12.59
C ASP A 6 15.44 4.53 11.14
N ASP A 7 15.74 5.82 10.98
CA ASP A 7 16.27 6.52 9.80
C ASP A 7 15.27 7.01 8.73
N THR A 8 14.41 7.95 9.12
CA THR A 8 13.69 8.85 8.19
C THR A 8 14.40 10.20 8.00
N SER A 9 15.71 10.30 8.27
CA SER A 9 16.43 11.58 8.22
C SER A 9 16.46 12.21 6.81
N ALA A 10 16.22 11.39 5.78
CA ALA A 10 16.14 11.80 4.37
C ALA A 10 14.72 12.14 3.87
N VAL A 11 13.67 11.94 4.67
CA VAL A 11 12.27 12.13 4.24
C VAL A 11 11.68 13.36 4.92
N SER A 12 11.18 14.32 4.14
CA SER A 12 10.49 15.47 4.71
C SER A 12 9.18 15.03 5.39
N PRO A 13 8.74 15.72 6.47
CA PRO A 13 7.45 15.44 7.10
C PRO A 13 6.28 15.47 6.11
N SER A 14 6.28 16.42 5.16
CA SER A 14 5.25 16.52 4.13
C SER A 14 5.18 15.28 3.23
N MET A 15 6.34 14.72 2.85
CA MET A 15 6.40 13.54 2.00
C MET A 15 5.95 12.27 2.75
N LEU A 16 6.27 12.18 4.05
CA LEU A 16 5.74 11.12 4.91
C LEU A 16 4.21 11.20 4.99
N ASP A 17 3.65 12.39 5.15
CA ASP A 17 2.20 12.59 5.22
C ASP A 17 1.50 12.21 3.89
N GLU A 18 2.08 12.58 2.75
CA GLU A 18 1.59 12.17 1.43
C GLU A 18 1.62 10.65 1.25
N HIS A 19 2.73 10.00 1.62
CA HIS A 19 2.88 8.55 1.57
C HIS A 19 1.84 7.85 2.45
N VAL A 20 1.71 8.27 3.71
CA VAL A 20 0.74 7.68 4.64
C VAL A 20 -0.70 7.89 4.16
N SER A 21 -1.01 9.07 3.63
CA SER A 21 -2.33 9.38 3.08
C SER A 21 -2.64 8.52 1.85
N TYR A 22 -1.67 8.31 0.98
CA TYR A 22 -1.78 7.41 -0.16
C TYR A 22 -2.10 5.97 0.28
N LEU A 23 -1.33 5.41 1.22
CA LEU A 23 -1.57 4.05 1.73
C LEU A 23 -2.95 3.94 2.42
N ARG A 24 -3.40 4.97 3.14
CA ARG A 24 -4.74 5.01 3.75
C ARG A 24 -5.84 4.93 2.71
N ARG A 25 -5.73 5.65 1.60
CA ARG A 25 -6.70 5.55 0.49
C ARG A 25 -6.71 4.15 -0.12
N LEU A 26 -5.54 3.54 -0.32
CA LEU A 26 -5.47 2.15 -0.82
C LEU A 26 -6.14 1.16 0.15
N MET A 27 -5.96 1.32 1.46
CA MET A 27 -6.63 0.48 2.45
C MET A 27 -8.15 0.67 2.43
N ALA A 28 -8.61 1.93 2.40
CA ALA A 28 -10.03 2.24 2.32
C ALA A 28 -10.72 1.65 1.08
N ARG A 29 -10.00 1.55 -0.05
CA ARG A 29 -10.51 0.93 -1.28
C ARG A 29 -10.35 -0.59 -1.33
N GLY A 30 -9.72 -1.20 -0.33
CA GLY A 30 -9.42 -2.64 -0.30
C GLY A 30 -8.33 -3.06 -1.30
N GLU A 31 -7.49 -2.12 -1.73
CA GLU A 31 -6.37 -2.33 -2.66
C GLU A 31 -5.07 -2.71 -1.91
N LEU A 32 -4.88 -2.17 -0.71
CA LEU A 32 -3.82 -2.57 0.21
C LEU A 32 -4.44 -3.34 1.37
N LEU A 33 -4.11 -4.63 1.49
CA LEU A 33 -4.67 -5.52 2.52
C LEU A 33 -3.91 -5.43 3.83
N ALA A 34 -2.58 -5.31 3.74
CA ALA A 34 -1.70 -5.23 4.90
C ALA A 34 -0.34 -4.66 4.49
N GLY A 35 0.40 -4.14 5.47
CA GLY A 35 1.81 -3.82 5.30
C GLY A 35 2.49 -3.42 6.59
N GLY A 36 3.82 -3.53 6.61
CA GLY A 36 4.62 -3.19 7.78
C GLY A 36 6.11 -3.51 7.57
N PRO A 37 6.98 -2.98 8.43
CA PRO A 37 8.39 -3.33 8.41
C PRO A 37 8.61 -4.76 8.91
N PHE A 38 9.64 -5.41 8.38
CA PHE A 38 10.17 -6.61 9.01
C PHE A 38 10.89 -6.23 10.30
N VAL A 39 10.80 -7.11 11.31
CA VAL A 39 11.40 -6.84 12.62
C VAL A 39 12.92 -6.74 12.49
N GLY A 40 13.48 -5.63 12.94
CA GLY A 40 14.93 -5.41 12.95
C GLY A 40 15.54 -5.08 11.59
N THR A 41 14.73 -4.77 10.56
CA THR A 41 15.24 -4.36 9.25
C THR A 41 14.56 -3.09 8.74
N ALA A 42 15.18 -2.42 7.76
CA ALA A 42 14.58 -1.30 7.04
C ALA A 42 13.59 -1.76 5.95
N GLU A 43 13.53 -3.06 5.66
CA GLU A 43 12.69 -3.64 4.62
C GLU A 43 11.23 -3.72 5.08
N ARG A 44 10.31 -3.65 4.11
CA ARG A 44 8.87 -3.58 4.37
C ARG A 44 8.12 -4.52 3.45
N LEU A 45 7.14 -5.23 4.01
CA LEU A 45 6.16 -6.00 3.24
C LEU A 45 4.90 -5.17 3.02
N ARG A 46 4.36 -5.25 1.81
CA ARG A 46 3.02 -4.76 1.47
C ARG A 46 2.29 -5.84 0.67
N ILE A 47 1.03 -6.07 1.02
CA ILE A 47 0.18 -7.07 0.35
C ILE A 47 -0.93 -6.32 -0.36
N TYR A 48 -0.84 -6.29 -1.68
CA TYR A 48 -1.83 -5.65 -2.54
C TYR A 48 -2.84 -6.66 -3.07
N ARG A 49 -4.09 -6.23 -3.23
CA ARG A 49 -5.14 -6.94 -3.97
C ARG A 49 -5.33 -6.27 -5.32
N ALA A 50 -4.80 -6.90 -6.36
CA ALA A 50 -4.90 -6.44 -7.73
C ALA A 50 -5.47 -7.53 -8.64
N ALA A 51 -6.16 -7.12 -9.70
CA ALA A 51 -6.70 -7.99 -10.75
C ALA A 51 -5.59 -8.51 -11.69
N SER A 52 -4.46 -7.81 -11.77
CA SER A 52 -3.30 -8.23 -12.56
C SER A 52 -1.98 -7.74 -11.94
N HIS A 53 -0.86 -8.24 -12.47
CA HIS A 53 0.47 -7.79 -12.07
C HIS A 53 0.70 -6.32 -12.44
N GLU A 54 0.19 -5.89 -13.59
CA GLU A 54 0.28 -4.51 -14.07
C GLU A 54 -0.49 -3.54 -13.16
N GLU A 55 -1.68 -3.93 -12.69
CA GLU A 55 -2.41 -3.12 -11.72
C GLU A 55 -1.63 -3.03 -10.39
N ALA A 56 -1.09 -4.12 -9.88
CA ALA A 56 -0.27 -4.10 -8.67
C ALA A 56 0.97 -3.19 -8.85
N ARG A 57 1.63 -3.26 -10.01
CA ARG A 57 2.74 -2.38 -10.35
C ARG A 57 2.33 -0.92 -10.39
N ALA A 58 1.19 -0.59 -11.00
CA ALA A 58 0.68 0.77 -11.06
C ALA A 58 0.42 1.35 -9.64
N LEU A 59 -0.07 0.53 -8.70
CA LEU A 59 -0.22 0.93 -7.31
C LEU A 59 1.12 1.23 -6.64
N VAL A 60 2.16 0.42 -6.88
CA VAL A 60 3.49 0.69 -6.29
C VAL A 60 4.15 1.91 -6.93
N GLU A 61 4.04 2.08 -8.26
CA GLU A 61 4.62 3.21 -8.99
C GLU A 61 3.94 4.56 -8.67
N ALA A 62 2.68 4.54 -8.22
CA ALA A 62 1.96 5.74 -7.78
C ALA A 62 2.24 6.16 -6.33
N ASP A 63 3.05 5.40 -5.58
CA ASP A 63 3.43 5.76 -4.21
C ASP A 63 4.36 7.00 -4.20
N PRO A 64 4.08 8.04 -3.38
CA PRO A 64 4.95 9.22 -3.26
C PRO A 64 6.42 8.88 -2.98
N TYR A 65 6.70 7.86 -2.17
CA TYR A 65 8.08 7.41 -1.94
C TYR A 65 8.72 6.79 -3.18
N ARG A 66 7.93 6.15 -4.04
CA ARG A 66 8.43 5.58 -5.29
C ARG A 66 8.73 6.67 -6.31
N ILE A 67 7.82 7.63 -6.46
CA ILE A 67 7.99 8.81 -7.33
C ILE A 67 9.22 9.63 -6.91
N ALA A 68 9.44 9.81 -5.60
CA ALA A 68 10.60 10.50 -5.06
C ALA A 68 11.92 9.70 -5.13
N GLY A 69 11.91 8.47 -5.65
CA GLY A 69 13.11 7.63 -5.77
C GLY A 69 13.60 7.02 -4.45
N LEU A 70 12.80 7.09 -3.39
CA LEU A 70 13.14 6.59 -2.04
C LEU A 70 12.73 5.13 -1.83
N LEU A 71 11.85 4.60 -2.68
CA LEU A 71 11.37 3.23 -2.60
C LEU A 71 11.91 2.40 -3.76
N ARG A 72 12.67 1.35 -3.41
CA ARG A 72 12.97 0.21 -4.27
C ARG A 72 12.09 -0.96 -3.86
N TYR A 73 11.68 -1.78 -4.81
CA TYR A 73 10.77 -2.89 -4.53
C TYR A 73 11.05 -4.10 -5.42
N GLU A 74 10.61 -5.25 -4.92
CA GLU A 74 10.32 -6.43 -5.72
C GLU A 74 8.81 -6.70 -5.64
N LEU A 75 8.23 -7.18 -6.74
CA LEU A 75 6.80 -7.46 -6.81
C LEU A 75 6.58 -8.90 -7.21
N HIS A 76 6.03 -9.69 -6.30
CA HIS A 76 5.81 -11.12 -6.48
C HIS A 76 4.31 -11.46 -6.48
N PRO A 77 3.79 -12.19 -7.48
CA PRO A 77 2.41 -12.65 -7.45
C PRO A 77 2.24 -13.69 -6.33
N TRP A 78 1.22 -13.51 -5.49
CA TRP A 78 0.95 -14.42 -4.39
C TRP A 78 -0.40 -15.11 -4.55
N ARG A 79 -0.37 -16.43 -4.75
CA ARG A 79 -1.58 -17.26 -4.84
C ARG A 79 -2.00 -17.68 -3.44
N LEU A 80 -3.21 -17.27 -3.06
CA LEU A 80 -3.79 -17.61 -1.77
C LEU A 80 -4.25 -19.08 -1.77
N HIS A 81 -3.88 -19.85 -0.73
CA HIS A 81 -4.35 -21.22 -0.57
C HIS A 81 -5.67 -21.28 0.23
N HIS A 82 -6.44 -22.34 -0.01
CA HIS A 82 -7.90 -22.32 -0.17
C HIS A 82 -8.80 -21.96 1.05
N GLU A 83 -8.30 -21.95 2.29
CA GLU A 83 -9.17 -21.75 3.48
C GLU A 83 -8.80 -20.58 4.38
N VAL A 84 -7.57 -20.53 4.88
CA VAL A 84 -7.17 -19.49 5.86
C VAL A 84 -7.16 -18.11 5.22
N THR A 85 -6.64 -18.01 4.00
CA THR A 85 -6.47 -16.72 3.33
C THR A 85 -7.74 -16.25 2.61
N ARG A 86 -8.67 -17.16 2.29
CA ARG A 86 -9.99 -16.79 1.75
C ARG A 86 -10.82 -16.04 2.79
N ARG A 87 -10.71 -16.41 4.07
CA ARG A 87 -11.33 -15.68 5.19
C ARG A 87 -10.85 -14.24 5.29
N LEU A 88 -9.58 -13.97 5.01
CA LEU A 88 -9.05 -12.61 4.96
C LEU A 88 -9.76 -11.78 3.88
N LEU A 89 -9.91 -12.33 2.67
CA LEU A 89 -10.62 -11.63 1.61
C LEU A 89 -12.12 -11.47 1.90
N THR A 90 -12.77 -12.47 2.50
CA THR A 90 -14.19 -12.39 2.89
C THR A 90 -14.43 -11.32 3.95
N ALA A 91 -13.58 -11.24 4.98
CA ALA A 91 -13.69 -10.24 6.04
C ALA A 91 -13.47 -8.81 5.52
N LEU A 92 -12.63 -8.64 4.49
CA LEU A 92 -12.34 -7.33 3.88
C LEU A 92 -13.40 -6.87 2.87
N GLY A 93 -14.30 -7.76 2.44
CA GLY A 93 -15.37 -7.41 1.49
C GLY A 93 -14.90 -7.13 0.05
N PRO A 94 -15.80 -6.69 -0.84
CA PRO A 94 -15.44 -6.29 -2.20
C PRO A 94 -14.53 -5.04 -2.20
N ARG A 95 -13.73 -4.86 -3.26
CA ARG A 95 -13.01 -3.60 -3.49
C ARG A 95 -14.04 -2.51 -3.77
N ALA A 96 -13.80 -1.31 -3.28
CA ALA A 96 -14.58 -0.15 -3.70
C ALA A 96 -14.31 0.12 -5.18
N ASP A 97 -15.35 0.51 -5.93
CA ASP A 97 -15.17 0.88 -7.34
C ASP A 97 -14.33 2.15 -7.44
N ARG A 98 -13.26 2.09 -8.24
CA ARG A 98 -12.37 3.25 -8.48
C ARG A 98 -13.06 4.43 -9.17
N ALA A 99 -14.23 4.21 -9.78
CA ALA A 99 -14.93 5.19 -10.62
C ALA A 99 -15.69 6.27 -9.83
N SER A 100 -15.80 6.18 -8.50
CA SER A 100 -16.60 7.10 -7.70
C SER A 100 -15.86 8.34 -7.18
N GLU A 101 -14.60 8.57 -7.55
CA GLU A 101 -13.78 9.68 -7.02
C GLU A 101 -13.46 10.81 -8.02
N THR A 102 -13.92 10.77 -9.28
CA THR A 102 -13.65 11.84 -10.26
C THR A 102 -14.44 13.14 -10.01
N ASP A 103 -15.20 13.27 -8.91
CA ASP A 103 -16.16 14.37 -8.70
C ASP A 103 -15.89 15.21 -7.42
N ALA A 104 -14.76 15.00 -6.74
CA ALA A 104 -14.50 15.64 -5.44
C ALA A 104 -13.40 16.72 -5.44
N ASP A 105 -12.72 16.97 -6.56
CA ASP A 105 -11.57 17.91 -6.63
C ASP A 105 -11.83 19.13 -7.55
N GLU A 106 -13.10 19.50 -7.75
CA GLU A 106 -13.52 20.72 -8.48
C GLU A 106 -14.41 21.67 -7.63
N ARG A 107 -14.11 21.90 -6.34
CA ARG A 107 -14.79 22.95 -5.56
C ARG A 107 -13.86 23.84 -4.76
#